data_AF-A0A0L8FM35-F1
#
_entry.id   AF-A0A0L8FM35-F1
#
_cell.length_a   1.000
_cell.length_b   1.000
_cell.length_c   1.000
_cell.angle_alpha   90.00
_cell.angle_beta   90.00
_cell.angle_gamma   90.00
#
_symmetry.space_group_name_H-M   'P 1'
#
loop_
_entity.id
_entity.type
_entity.pdbx_description
1 polymer ?
#
loop_
_entity_poly.entity_id
_entity_poly.type
_entity_poly.pdbx_seq_one_letter_code
_entity_poly.pdbx_strand_id
1 'polypeptide(L)'
;MDKSTNVGFDPYHCRICDQDFVHMLVLKDHIKRHTSSKCFPCGENFSENSHLSRHVRTHSGEKPFHYDSCGKNFNENYTLKSHQKKQTFQFTEKSSLKIHIQIHTGYKL
;
A
#
# COMPACT_ATOMS: atom_id res chain seq x y z
N MET A 1 26.08 -12.46 32.13
CA MET A 1 26.70 -11.13 32.00
C MET A 1 26.03 -10.45 30.83
N ASP A 2 25.09 -9.54 31.08
CA ASP A 2 24.85 -8.41 30.19
C ASP A 2 24.51 -7.23 31.10
N LYS A 3 25.36 -6.21 30.99
CA LYS A 3 25.40 -5.05 31.88
C LYS A 3 24.18 -4.19 31.56
N SER A 4 23.16 -4.23 32.43
CA SER A 4 22.14 -3.19 32.45
C SER A 4 22.77 -1.92 32.97
N THR A 5 23.22 -1.09 32.04
CA THR A 5 23.55 0.31 32.31
C THR A 5 22.27 0.99 32.74
N ASN A 6 22.06 1.10 34.05
CA ASN A 6 21.03 1.94 34.65
C ASN A 6 21.45 3.40 34.44
N VAL A 7 21.17 3.93 33.25
CA VAL A 7 21.02 5.37 33.04
C VAL A 7 19.54 5.64 33.23
N GLY A 8 19.20 6.43 34.26
CA GLY A 8 17.84 6.78 34.64
C GLY A 8 17.13 7.61 33.58
N PHE A 9 16.70 6.96 32.51
CA PHE A 9 15.67 7.49 31.64
C PHE A 9 14.32 7.04 32.17
N ASP A 10 13.39 7.99 32.38
CA ASP A 10 12.02 7.65 32.73
C ASP A 10 11.44 6.75 31.62
N PRO A 11 10.97 5.53 31.96
CA PRO A 11 10.40 4.63 30.99
C PRO A 11 9.12 5.22 30.38
N TYR A 12 8.88 4.89 29.11
CA TYR A 12 7.67 5.29 28.39
C TYR A 12 6.52 4.34 28.75
N HIS A 13 5.50 4.87 29.41
CA HIS A 13 4.39 4.10 29.94
C HIS A 13 3.20 3.98 28.97
N CYS A 14 2.65 2.78 28.84
CA CYS A 14 1.42 2.55 28.08
C CYS A 14 0.17 2.79 28.94
N ARG A 15 -0.58 3.86 28.63
CA ARG A 15 -1.85 4.22 29.28
C ARG A 15 -3.03 3.23 29.13
N ILE A 16 -2.81 2.08 28.49
CA ILE A 16 -3.88 1.11 28.16
C ILE A 16 -3.68 -0.22 28.87
N CYS A 17 -2.43 -0.71 28.97
CA CYS A 17 -2.13 -2.00 29.59
C CYS A 17 -0.92 -1.96 30.53
N ASP A 18 -0.59 -0.77 31.02
CA ASP A 18 0.44 -0.50 32.04
C ASP A 18 1.83 -1.10 31.78
N GLN A 19 2.17 -1.31 30.50
CA GLN A 19 3.50 -1.77 30.08
C GLN A 19 4.47 -0.60 29.88
N ASP A 20 5.70 -0.80 30.31
CA ASP A 20 6.79 0.17 30.20
C ASP A 20 7.75 -0.17 29.06
N PHE A 21 8.23 0.87 28.37
CA PHE A 21 9.10 0.75 27.21
C PHE A 21 10.31 1.67 27.34
N VAL A 22 11.48 1.17 26.92
CA VAL A 22 12.73 1.94 26.93
C VAL A 22 12.71 3.08 25.91
N HIS A 23 11.94 2.94 24.81
CA HIS A 23 11.88 3.93 23.74
C HIS A 23 10.45 4.27 23.32
N MET A 24 10.20 5.56 23.08
CA MET A 24 8.90 6.07 22.61
C MET A 24 8.44 5.43 21.30
N LEU A 25 9.35 5.10 20.37
CA LEU A 25 8.97 4.45 19.10
C LEU A 25 8.36 3.07 19.34
N VAL A 26 8.93 2.30 20.27
CA VAL A 26 8.41 0.98 20.64
C VAL A 26 7.06 1.10 21.34
N LEU A 27 6.89 2.10 22.23
CA LEU A 27 5.58 2.39 22.83
C LEU A 27 4.54 2.77 21.75
N LYS A 28 4.91 3.60 20.77
CA LYS A 28 4.00 4.02 19.68
C LYS A 28 3.54 2.82 18.85
N ASP A 29 4.45 1.92 18.49
CA ASP A 29 4.09 0.69 17.76
C ASP A 29 3.28 -0.29 18.62
N HIS A 30 3.58 -0.37 19.92
CA HIS A 30 2.77 -1.13 20.86
C HIS A 30 1.33 -0.60 20.95
N ILE A 31 1.14 0.72 21.06
CA ILE A 31 -0.19 1.35 21.14
C ILE A 31 -1.07 0.99 19.94
N LYS A 32 -0.50 0.78 18.75
CA LYS A 32 -1.25 0.34 17.56
C LYS A 32 -2.01 -0.99 17.77
N ARG A 33 -1.53 -1.85 18.67
CA ARG A 33 -2.20 -3.11 19.02
C ARG A 33 -3.50 -2.86 19.77
N HIS A 34 -3.54 -1.79 20.57
CA HIS A 34 -4.74 -1.37 21.30
C HIS A 34 -5.70 -0.59 20.44
N THR A 35 -5.20 0.20 19.48
CA THR A 35 -6.02 1.00 18.56
C THR A 35 -6.35 0.28 17.26
N SER A 36 -6.22 -1.05 17.23
CA SER A 36 -6.53 -1.82 16.03
C SER A 36 -8.01 -1.66 15.67
N SER A 37 -8.27 -1.38 14.40
CA SER A 37 -9.62 -1.15 13.88
C SER A 37 -10.12 -2.42 13.19
N LYS A 38 -11.32 -2.87 13.55
CA LYS A 38 -11.92 -4.11 13.05
C LYS A 38 -12.80 -3.84 11.82
N CYS A 39 -12.67 -4.68 10.80
CA CYS A 39 -13.59 -4.72 9.69
C CYS A 39 -14.86 -5.47 10.09
N PHE A 40 -16.03 -4.81 10.03
CA PHE A 40 -17.29 -5.45 10.40
C PHE A 40 -17.74 -6.56 9.43
N PRO A 41 -17.62 -6.41 8.10
CA PRO A 41 -18.00 -7.46 7.14
C PRO A 41 -17.28 -8.81 7.32
N CYS A 42 -15.98 -8.81 7.65
CA CYS A 42 -15.17 -10.04 7.70
C CYS A 42 -14.49 -10.31 9.04
N GLY A 43 -14.53 -9.37 9.99
CA GLY A 43 -13.93 -9.51 11.31
C GLY A 43 -12.41 -9.32 11.39
N GLU A 44 -11.73 -9.04 10.27
CA GLU A 44 -10.28 -8.80 10.24
C GLU A 44 -9.88 -7.54 11.02
N ASN A 45 -8.73 -7.58 11.69
CA ASN A 45 -8.20 -6.47 12.48
C ASN A 45 -7.04 -5.80 11.75
N PHE A 46 -7.02 -4.47 11.76
CA PHE A 46 -5.99 -3.65 11.12
C PHE A 46 -5.29 -2.78 12.15
N SER A 47 -3.97 -2.75 12.12
CA SER A 47 -3.15 -1.88 12.98
C SER A 47 -3.30 -0.39 12.65
N GLU A 48 -3.79 -0.07 11.44
CA GLU A 48 -3.93 1.29 10.94
C GLU A 48 -5.29 1.47 10.24
N ASN A 49 -5.94 2.60 10.52
CA ASN A 49 -7.24 2.92 9.94
C ASN A 49 -7.18 3.13 8.41
N SER A 50 -6.03 3.56 7.89
CA SER A 50 -5.75 3.67 6.44
C SER A 50 -5.85 2.30 5.75
N HIS A 51 -5.30 1.26 6.39
CA HIS A 51 -5.36 -0.12 5.89
C HIS A 51 -6.78 -0.67 5.93
N LEU A 52 -7.53 -0.42 7.02
CA LEU A 52 -8.94 -0.79 7.09
C LEU A 52 -9.77 -0.08 6.01
N SER A 53 -9.60 1.24 5.85
CA SER A 53 -10.32 2.06 4.86
C SER A 53 -10.07 1.58 3.42
N ARG A 54 -8.89 1.04 3.16
CA ARG A 54 -8.54 0.45 1.88
C ARG A 54 -9.10 -0.96 1.73
N HIS A 55 -9.02 -1.76 2.78
CA HIS A 55 -9.58 -3.10 2.82
C HIS A 55 -11.08 -3.08 2.58
N VAL A 56 -11.85 -2.14 3.14
CA VAL A 56 -13.31 -2.10 2.91
C VAL A 56 -13.70 -1.94 1.43
N ARG A 57 -12.80 -1.44 0.57
CA ARG A 57 -13.02 -1.40 -0.88
C ARG A 57 -13.07 -2.77 -1.54
N THR A 58 -12.51 -3.80 -0.91
CA THR A 58 -12.61 -5.18 -1.41
C THR A 58 -14.02 -5.73 -1.25
N HIS A 59 -14.76 -5.26 -0.25
CA HIS A 59 -16.18 -5.61 -0.04
C HIS A 59 -17.11 -4.80 -0.93
N SER A 60 -16.88 -3.48 -1.04
CA SER A 60 -17.75 -2.60 -1.85
C SER A 60 -17.47 -2.68 -3.35
N GLY A 61 -16.28 -3.14 -3.75
CA GLY A 61 -15.83 -3.11 -5.14
C GLY A 61 -15.44 -1.72 -5.65
N GLU A 62 -15.33 -0.72 -4.76
CA GLU A 62 -14.97 0.65 -5.12
C GLU A 62 -13.57 0.71 -5.78
N LYS A 63 -13.49 1.38 -6.93
CA LYS A 63 -12.25 1.56 -7.70
C LYS A 63 -12.05 3.03 -8.04
N PRO A 64 -11.60 3.85 -7.07
CA PRO A 64 -11.56 5.30 -7.23
C PRO A 64 -10.44 5.79 -8.17
N PHE A 65 -9.50 4.93 -8.57
CA PHE A 65 -8.36 5.31 -9.38
C PHE A 65 -8.59 4.96 -10.85
N HIS A 66 -8.96 5.94 -11.67
CA HIS A 66 -9.18 5.78 -13.10
C HIS A 66 -7.90 6.02 -13.90
N TYR A 67 -7.70 5.23 -14.97
CA TYR A 67 -6.65 5.45 -15.95
C TYR A 67 -7.24 5.75 -17.33
N ASP A 68 -7.12 7.02 -17.74
CA ASP A 68 -7.80 7.56 -18.92
C ASP A 68 -7.43 6.86 -20.23
N SER A 69 -6.16 6.51 -20.42
CA SER A 69 -5.69 5.94 -21.70
C SER A 69 -6.32 4.59 -22.05
N CYS A 70 -6.85 3.84 -21.08
CA CYS A 70 -7.51 2.56 -21.36
C CYS A 70 -8.85 2.37 -20.63
N GLY A 71 -9.36 3.40 -19.94
CA GLY A 71 -10.63 3.39 -19.24
C GLY A 71 -10.69 2.46 -18.02
N LYS A 72 -9.56 1.92 -17.54
CA LYS A 72 -9.55 0.97 -16.42
C LYS A 72 -9.54 1.68 -15.08
N ASN A 73 -10.32 1.13 -14.15
CA ASN A 73 -10.39 1.58 -12.76
C ASN A 73 -9.67 0.61 -11.82
N PHE A 74 -9.04 1.14 -10.78
CA PHE A 74 -8.27 0.40 -9.78
C PHE A 74 -8.70 0.78 -8.36
N ASN A 75 -8.61 -0.17 -7.42
CA ASN A 75 -8.91 0.03 -6.00
C ASN A 75 -7.78 0.78 -5.25
N GLU A 76 -6.57 0.77 -5.82
CA GLU A 76 -5.36 1.35 -5.25
C GLU A 76 -4.47 2.07 -6.27
N ASN A 77 -3.85 3.17 -5.83
CA ASN A 77 -2.97 4.01 -6.66
C ASN A 77 -1.72 3.24 -7.13
N TYR A 78 -1.09 2.45 -6.25
CA TYR A 78 0.10 1.70 -6.65
C TYR A 78 -0.20 0.69 -7.76
N THR A 79 -1.40 0.08 -7.74
CA THR A 79 -1.85 -0.86 -8.76
C THR A 79 -2.02 -0.16 -10.11
N LEU A 80 -2.63 1.03 -10.11
CA LEU A 80 -2.71 1.90 -11.28
C LEU A 80 -1.31 2.28 -11.80
N LYS A 81 -0.38 2.70 -10.93
CA LYS A 81 0.99 3.06 -11.35
C LYS A 81 1.75 1.88 -11.95
N SER A 82 1.61 0.69 -11.39
CA SER A 82 2.20 -0.53 -11.95
C SER A 82 1.60 -0.86 -13.31
N HIS A 83 0.29 -0.71 -13.45
CA HIS A 83 -0.41 -0.87 -14.72
C HIS A 83 0.07 0.12 -15.78
N GLN A 84 0.19 1.41 -15.44
CA GLN A 84 0.69 2.47 -16.32
C GLN A 84 2.08 2.11 -16.86
N LYS A 85 3.02 1.75 -15.98
CA LYS A 85 4.37 1.35 -16.39
C LYS A 85 4.34 0.21 -17.41
N LYS A 86 3.58 -0.85 -17.13
CA LYS A 86 3.44 -2.01 -18.04
C LYS A 86 2.83 -1.61 -19.39
N GLN A 87 1.81 -0.74 -19.37
CA GLN A 87 1.18 -0.22 -20.60
C GLN A 87 2.15 0.60 -21.43
N THR A 88 2.98 1.45 -20.81
CA THR A 88 3.99 2.23 -21.54
C THR A 88 4.97 1.32 -22.28
N PHE A 89 5.49 0.28 -21.62
CA PHE A 89 6.39 -0.69 -22.28
C PHE A 89 5.70 -1.40 -23.46
N GLN A 90 4.48 -1.91 -23.25
CA GLN A 90 3.73 -2.58 -24.32
C GLN A 90 3.38 -1.64 -25.48
N PHE A 91 3.06 -0.37 -25.17
CA PHE A 91 2.77 0.63 -26.19
C PHE A 91 4.01 0.95 -27.01
N THR A 92 5.19 1.09 -26.38
CA THR A 92 6.45 1.30 -27.09
C THR A 92 6.81 0.11 -27.99
N GLU A 93 6.66 -1.13 -27.51
CA GLU A 93 6.93 -2.32 -28.31
C GLU A 93 5.97 -2.46 -29.50
N LYS A 94 4.66 -2.25 -29.27
CA LYS A 94 3.66 -2.26 -30.36
C LYS A 94 3.91 -1.17 -31.38
N SER A 95 4.32 0.02 -30.93
CA SER A 95 4.65 1.14 -31.82
C SER A 95 5.89 0.83 -32.67
N SER A 96 6.94 0.29 -32.05
CA SER A 96 8.16 -0.14 -32.75
C SER A 96 7.90 -1.28 -33.72
N LEU A 97 7.08 -2.26 -33.34
CA LEU A 97 6.68 -3.36 -34.21
C LEU A 97 5.87 -2.86 -35.41
N LYS A 98 4.95 -1.90 -35.20
CA LYS A 98 4.18 -1.27 -36.28
C LYS A 98 5.11 -0.58 -37.29
N ILE A 99 6.12 0.14 -36.82
CA ILE A 99 7.14 0.78 -37.68
C ILE A 99 7.94 -0.27 -38.45
N HIS A 100 8.41 -1.33 -37.77
CA HIS A 100 9.17 -2.42 -38.40
C HIS A 100 8.38 -3.11 -39.52
N ILE A 101 7.11 -3.44 -39.27
CA ILE A 101 6.23 -4.07 -40.26
C ILE A 101 5.99 -3.13 -41.46
N GLN A 102 5.82 -1.82 -41.22
CA GLN A 102 5.62 -0.84 -42.29
C GLN A 102 6.83 -0.75 -43.24
N ILE A 103 8.06 -0.94 -42.75
CA ILE A 103 9.26 -0.98 -43.59
C ILE A 103 9.29 -2.23 -44.47
N HIS A 104 8.96 -3.40 -43.92
CA HIS A 104 9.03 -4.66 -44.66
C HIS A 104 7.86 -4.87 -45.62
N THR A 105 6.67 -4.40 -45.29
CA THR A 105 5.44 -4.66 -46.05
C THR A 105 5.00 -3.49 -46.93
N GLY A 106 5.56 -2.30 -46.74
CA GLY A 106 5.18 -1.09 -47.47
C GLY A 106 3.78 -0.55 -47.16
N TYR A 107 3.00 -1.21 -46.29
CA TYR A 107 1.64 -0.79 -45.93
C TYR A 107 1.67 0.37 -44.92
N LYS A 108 1.27 1.57 -45.38
CA LYS A 108 0.86 2.68 -44.51
C LYS A 108 -0.59 2.42 -44.04
N LEU A 109 -0.78 2.29 -42.73
CA LEU A 109 -2.10 2.32 -42.08
C LEU A 109 -2.61 3.76 -41.95
#